data_AF-A0A1U7NCH4-F1
#
_entry.id   AF-A0A1U7NCH4-F1
#
_cell.length_a   1.000
_cell.length_b   1.000
_cell.length_c   1.000
_cell.angle_alpha   90.00
_cell.angle_beta   90.00
_cell.angle_gamma   90.00
#
_symmetry.space_group_name_H-M   'P 1'
#
loop_
_entity.id
_entity.type
_entity.pdbx_description
1 polymer ?
#
loop_
_entity_poly.entity_id
_entity_poly.type
_entity_poly.pdbx_seq_one_letter_code
_entity_poly.pdbx_strand_id
1 'polypeptide(L)'
;MNEDDKLTRFLRSLIVFLTKEVVNAGGDPTEFDLGFPVYKQNASYKAGEIFRNRESDQPFECLVDYDGSIHPDWYQSVATIWIPYHGKDKDHAYPWAAPSGAHDLYKSGEFMTFTDGEIYKALSDTAFSPTDAPQMWEKQA
;
A
#
# COMPACT_ATOMS: atom_id res chain seq x y z
N MET A 1 2.65 -21.37 34.83
CA MET A 1 2.31 -20.72 33.54
C MET A 1 3.09 -19.42 33.53
N ASN A 2 4.09 -19.31 32.66
CA ASN A 2 4.95 -18.13 32.60
C ASN A 2 4.21 -16.95 31.94
N GLU A 3 4.78 -15.76 31.95
CA GLU A 3 4.15 -14.58 31.32
C GLU A 3 4.03 -14.75 29.79
N ASP A 4 4.97 -15.47 29.16
CA ASP A 4 4.93 -15.75 27.72
C ASP A 4 3.73 -16.64 27.33
N ASP A 5 3.35 -17.59 28.19
CA ASP A 5 2.19 -18.46 28.04
C ASP A 5 0.89 -17.65 28.15
N LYS A 6 0.85 -16.66 29.06
CA LYS A 6 -0.31 -15.76 29.23
C LYS A 6 -0.47 -14.87 28.01
N LEU A 7 0.61 -14.27 27.53
CA LEU A 7 0.60 -13.43 26.33
C LEU A 7 0.19 -14.23 25.10
N THR A 8 0.77 -15.43 24.92
CA THR A 8 0.43 -16.32 23.81
C THR A 8 -1.05 -16.72 23.84
N ARG A 9 -1.58 -17.05 25.03
CA ARG A 9 -2.99 -17.40 25.20
C ARG A 9 -3.92 -16.20 24.93
N PHE A 10 -3.53 -15.01 25.39
CA PHE A 10 -4.25 -13.78 25.13
C PHE A 10 -4.31 -13.48 23.62
N LEU A 11 -3.17 -13.46 22.93
CA LEU A 11 -3.09 -13.20 21.50
C LEU A 11 -3.90 -14.21 20.68
N ARG A 12 -3.83 -15.50 21.01
CA ARG A 12 -4.67 -16.53 20.37
C ARG A 12 -6.16 -16.26 20.56
N SER A 13 -6.58 -15.90 21.77
CA SER A 13 -7.98 -15.59 22.06
C SER A 13 -8.44 -14.34 21.31
N LEU A 14 -7.58 -13.33 21.21
CA LEU A 14 -7.86 -12.08 20.50
C LEU A 14 -8.00 -12.33 18.99
N ILE A 15 -7.09 -13.08 18.38
CA ILE A 15 -7.16 -13.45 16.96
C ILE A 15 -8.47 -14.17 16.68
N VAL A 16 -8.82 -15.21 17.46
CA VAL A 16 -10.07 -15.96 17.27
C VAL A 16 -11.31 -15.07 17.40
N PHE A 17 -11.31 -14.13 18.34
CA PHE A 17 -12.40 -13.17 18.51
C PHE A 17 -12.54 -12.26 17.28
N LEU A 18 -11.45 -11.62 16.85
CA LEU A 18 -11.45 -10.71 15.71
C LEU A 18 -11.83 -11.43 14.40
N THR A 19 -11.32 -12.66 14.17
CA THR A 19 -11.71 -13.50 13.03
C THR A 19 -13.23 -13.74 13.01
N LYS A 20 -13.85 -14.01 14.16
CA LYS A 20 -15.30 -14.23 14.24
C LYS A 20 -16.09 -12.97 13.93
N GLU A 21 -15.66 -11.81 14.43
CA GLU A 21 -16.29 -10.53 14.14
C GLU A 21 -16.26 -10.22 12.64
N VAL A 22 -15.11 -10.43 11.97
CA VAL A 22 -14.97 -10.23 10.51
C VAL A 22 -15.91 -11.15 9.73
N VAL A 23 -15.96 -12.44 10.07
CA VAL A 23 -16.87 -13.40 9.41
C VAL A 23 -18.33 -13.04 9.63
N ASN A 24 -18.71 -12.62 10.84
CA ASN A 24 -20.09 -12.21 11.14
C ASN A 24 -20.51 -10.96 10.36
N ALA A 25 -19.57 -10.07 10.05
CA ALA A 25 -19.77 -8.92 9.19
C ALA A 25 -19.79 -9.26 7.68
N GLY A 26 -19.58 -10.53 7.31
CA GLY A 26 -19.53 -10.99 5.92
C GLY A 26 -18.19 -10.74 5.22
N GLY A 27 -17.15 -10.35 5.97
CA GLY A 27 -15.79 -10.19 5.46
C GLY A 27 -15.03 -11.52 5.39
N ASP A 28 -14.03 -11.59 4.52
CA ASP A 28 -13.09 -12.71 4.49
C ASP A 28 -12.09 -12.54 5.67
N PRO A 29 -12.05 -13.44 6.66
CA PRO A 29 -11.14 -13.32 7.80
C PRO A 29 -9.65 -13.47 7.42
N THR A 30 -9.36 -13.88 6.19
CA THR A 30 -8.01 -13.89 5.62
C THR A 30 -7.64 -12.57 4.95
N GLU A 31 -8.60 -11.68 4.73
CA GLU A 31 -8.41 -10.33 4.24
C GLU A 31 -8.62 -9.35 5.40
N PHE A 32 -7.52 -8.99 6.08
CA PHE A 32 -7.54 -7.81 6.93
C PHE A 32 -7.77 -6.59 6.01
N ASP A 33 -8.89 -5.89 6.22
CA ASP A 33 -9.28 -4.76 5.38
C ASP A 33 -8.37 -3.56 5.68
N LEU A 34 -7.26 -3.50 4.95
CA LEU A 34 -6.33 -2.36 4.90
C LEU A 34 -6.78 -1.30 3.88
N GLY A 35 -8.06 -1.28 3.49
CA GLY A 35 -8.68 -0.28 2.62
C GLY A 35 -8.60 -0.57 1.12
N PHE A 36 -7.68 -1.43 0.67
CA PHE A 36 -7.57 -1.84 -0.74
C PHE A 36 -7.56 -3.37 -0.89
N PRO A 37 -8.14 -3.92 -1.97
CA PRO A 37 -8.11 -5.35 -2.27
C PRO A 37 -6.69 -5.83 -2.60
N VAL A 38 -6.40 -7.12 -2.40
CA VAL A 38 -5.09 -7.71 -2.73
C VAL A 38 -5.05 -8.08 -4.21
N TYR A 39 -3.93 -7.78 -4.88
CA TYR A 39 -3.66 -8.18 -6.27
C TYR A 39 -3.74 -9.70 -6.46
N LYS A 40 -4.33 -10.12 -7.59
CA LYS A 40 -4.48 -11.52 -8.01
C LYS A 40 -3.84 -11.74 -9.40
N GLN A 41 -2.86 -12.64 -9.49
CA GLN A 41 -2.28 -13.04 -10.77
C GLN A 41 -3.35 -13.65 -11.69
N ASN A 42 -3.24 -13.43 -13.00
CA ASN A 42 -4.17 -13.91 -14.03
C ASN A 42 -5.61 -13.34 -13.96
N ALA A 43 -5.78 -12.18 -13.33
CA ALA A 43 -7.04 -11.43 -13.33
C ALA A 43 -6.96 -10.21 -14.27
N SER A 44 -8.12 -9.63 -14.60
CA SER A 44 -8.21 -8.40 -15.41
C SER A 44 -8.37 -7.17 -14.53
N TYR A 45 -7.76 -6.07 -14.96
CA TYR A 45 -7.70 -4.80 -14.23
C TYR A 45 -8.00 -3.62 -15.15
N LYS A 46 -8.50 -2.54 -14.55
CA LYS A 46 -8.80 -1.27 -15.21
C LYS A 46 -7.86 -0.17 -14.74
N ALA A 47 -7.57 0.75 -15.65
CA ALA A 47 -6.81 1.95 -15.32
C ALA A 47 -7.48 2.71 -14.15
N GLY A 48 -6.67 3.12 -13.18
CA GLY A 48 -7.09 3.79 -11.93
C GLY A 48 -7.49 2.85 -10.79
N GLU A 49 -7.58 1.54 -11.01
CA GLU A 49 -7.83 0.61 -9.90
C GLU A 49 -6.58 0.44 -9.03
N ILE A 50 -6.81 0.29 -7.72
CA ILE A 50 -5.75 0.21 -6.72
C ILE A 50 -5.81 -1.14 -6.02
N PHE A 51 -4.67 -1.84 -5.99
CA PHE A 51 -4.54 -3.15 -5.35
C PHE A 51 -3.27 -3.23 -4.52
N ARG A 52 -3.35 -3.89 -3.37
CA ARG A 52 -2.18 -4.17 -2.52
C ARG A 52 -1.35 -5.31 -3.05
N ASN A 53 -0.05 -5.13 -2.93
CA ASN A 53 0.90 -6.21 -3.00
C ASN A 53 0.68 -7.17 -1.81
N ARG A 54 0.61 -8.47 -2.10
CA ARG A 54 0.33 -9.49 -1.09
C ARG A 54 1.42 -9.61 0.00
N GLU A 55 2.66 -9.28 -0.33
CA GLU A 55 3.81 -9.47 0.56
C GLU A 55 4.15 -8.21 1.35
N SER A 56 4.12 -7.05 0.69
CA SER A 56 4.50 -5.77 1.31
C SER A 56 3.32 -4.93 1.81
N ASP A 57 2.09 -5.30 1.48
CA ASP A 57 0.87 -4.50 1.68
C ASP A 57 0.86 -3.10 1.02
N GLN A 58 1.93 -2.73 0.30
CA GLN A 58 1.99 -1.50 -0.49
C GLN A 58 0.92 -1.55 -1.60
N PRO A 59 0.01 -0.57 -1.67
CA PRO A 59 -0.88 -0.44 -2.81
C PRO A 59 -0.16 0.07 -4.05
N PHE A 60 -0.65 -0.39 -5.20
CA PHE A 60 -0.25 0.06 -6.52
C PHE A 60 -1.49 0.44 -7.32
N GLU A 61 -1.39 1.52 -8.09
CA GLU A 61 -2.40 1.96 -9.05
C GLU A 61 -2.09 1.37 -10.43
N CYS A 62 -3.12 0.83 -11.09
CA CYS A 62 -3.03 0.34 -12.45
C CYS A 62 -3.10 1.51 -13.44
N LEU A 63 -2.09 1.71 -14.27
CA LEU A 63 -2.02 2.81 -15.23
C LEU A 63 -2.81 2.56 -16.51
N VAL A 64 -3.02 1.29 -16.87
CA VAL A 64 -3.63 0.89 -18.14
C VAL A 64 -4.56 -0.30 -17.95
N ASP A 65 -5.63 -0.36 -18.75
CA ASP A 65 -6.45 -1.56 -18.84
C ASP A 65 -5.59 -2.74 -19.30
N TYR A 66 -5.60 -3.85 -18.55
CA TYR A 66 -4.94 -5.07 -18.98
C TYR A 66 -5.61 -6.34 -18.44
N ASP A 67 -5.40 -7.45 -19.14
CA ASP A 67 -5.87 -8.77 -18.74
C ASP A 67 -4.67 -9.67 -18.44
N GLY A 68 -4.42 -9.91 -17.15
CA GLY A 68 -3.33 -10.78 -16.70
C GLY A 68 -3.51 -12.23 -17.13
N SER A 69 -4.71 -12.66 -17.55
CA SER A 69 -4.91 -14.02 -18.09
C SER A 69 -4.30 -14.19 -19.49
N ILE A 70 -4.13 -13.09 -20.25
CA ILE A 70 -3.49 -13.06 -21.57
C ILE A 70 -1.97 -12.96 -21.43
N HIS A 71 -1.49 -12.29 -20.38
CA HIS A 71 -0.08 -12.10 -20.06
C HIS A 71 0.28 -12.67 -18.67
N PRO A 72 0.34 -14.00 -18.52
CA PRO A 72 0.50 -14.65 -17.22
C PRO A 72 1.88 -14.43 -16.57
N ASP A 73 2.86 -13.94 -17.35
CA ASP A 73 4.21 -13.57 -16.92
C ASP A 73 4.31 -12.12 -16.44
N TRP A 74 3.24 -11.33 -16.56
CA TRP A 74 3.21 -9.95 -16.06
C TRP A 74 2.70 -9.92 -14.62
N TYR A 75 3.53 -9.37 -13.74
CA TYR A 75 3.25 -9.25 -12.32
C TYR A 75 2.95 -7.79 -11.96
N GLN A 76 2.48 -7.55 -10.72
CA GLN A 76 2.27 -6.20 -10.21
C GLN A 76 3.56 -5.33 -10.18
N SER A 77 4.74 -5.94 -10.35
CA SER A 77 6.01 -5.22 -10.44
C SER A 77 6.31 -4.61 -11.82
N VAL A 78 5.47 -4.83 -12.83
CA VAL A 78 5.66 -4.24 -14.16
C VAL A 78 5.35 -2.74 -14.11
N ALA A 79 6.39 -1.92 -14.03
CA ALA A 79 6.30 -0.46 -13.83
C ALA A 79 5.53 0.31 -14.93
N THR A 80 5.42 -0.25 -16.14
CA THR A 80 4.61 0.36 -17.22
C THR A 80 3.10 0.13 -17.06
N ILE A 81 2.70 -0.68 -16.08
CA ILE A 81 1.31 -1.06 -15.80
C ILE A 81 0.91 -0.69 -14.38
N TRP A 82 1.83 -0.81 -13.42
CA TRP A 82 1.56 -0.59 -12.01
C TRP A 82 2.59 0.39 -11.43
N ILE A 83 2.09 1.42 -10.75
CA ILE A 83 2.94 2.34 -10.00
C ILE A 83 2.57 2.29 -8.52
N PRO A 84 3.52 2.54 -7.60
CA PRO A 84 3.19 2.71 -6.19
C PRO A 84 2.07 3.74 -6.05
N TYR A 85 1.02 3.40 -5.31
CA TYR A 85 -0.02 4.36 -4.99
C TYR A 85 0.50 5.33 -3.93
N HIS A 86 0.46 6.61 -4.24
CA HIS A 86 0.83 7.67 -3.30
C HIS A 86 -0.41 8.11 -2.51
N GLY A 87 -0.25 8.22 -1.19
CA GLY A 87 -1.32 8.63 -0.29
C GLY A 87 -1.84 10.02 -0.63
N LYS A 88 -3.15 10.24 -0.47
CA LYS A 88 -3.78 11.57 -0.67
C LYS A 88 -4.12 12.27 0.65
N ASP A 89 -3.83 11.62 1.75
CA ASP A 89 -3.94 12.12 3.11
C ASP A 89 -2.87 11.46 4.01
N LYS A 90 -2.76 11.95 5.25
CA LYS A 90 -1.77 11.49 6.23
C LYS A 90 -2.00 10.05 6.69
N ASP A 91 -3.24 9.61 6.78
CA ASP A 91 -3.60 8.28 7.29
C ASP A 91 -3.24 7.18 6.28
N HIS A 92 -3.17 7.54 5.00
CA HIS A 92 -2.74 6.67 3.90
C HIS A 92 -1.32 7.00 3.39
N ALA A 93 -0.44 7.50 4.25
CA ALA A 93 0.96 7.77 3.91
C ALA A 93 1.78 6.47 3.82
N TYR A 94 1.73 5.81 2.67
CA TYR A 94 2.50 4.59 2.41
C TYR A 94 4.01 4.82 2.39
N PRO A 95 4.84 3.77 2.59
CA PRO A 95 6.29 3.88 2.53
C PRO A 95 6.79 4.57 1.26
N TRP A 96 7.86 5.36 1.39
CA TRP A 96 8.55 5.98 0.26
C TRP A 96 8.90 4.94 -0.82
N ALA A 97 8.53 5.25 -2.06
CA ALA A 97 8.94 4.51 -3.24
C ALA A 97 9.66 5.47 -4.20
N ALA A 98 10.92 5.20 -4.52
CA ALA A 98 11.68 6.07 -5.42
C ALA A 98 11.07 6.05 -6.83
N PRO A 99 10.63 7.20 -7.38
CA PRO A 99 10.09 7.26 -8.74
C PRO A 99 11.10 6.79 -9.78
N SER A 100 10.63 5.97 -10.72
CA SER A 100 11.41 5.43 -11.84
C SER A 100 11.38 6.33 -13.07
N GLY A 101 10.44 7.28 -13.15
CA GLY A 101 10.34 8.24 -14.23
C GLY A 101 9.23 9.29 -14.04
N ALA A 102 8.79 9.87 -15.14
CA ALA A 102 7.77 10.93 -15.10
C ALA A 102 6.35 10.41 -14.79
N HIS A 103 6.11 9.11 -14.95
CA HIS A 103 4.80 8.48 -14.83
C HIS A 103 4.43 8.12 -13.39
N ASP A 104 5.42 8.04 -12.49
CA ASP A 104 5.27 7.69 -11.07
C ASP A 104 5.85 8.77 -10.14
N LEU A 105 5.85 10.03 -10.60
CA LEU A 105 6.18 11.17 -9.73
C LEU A 105 5.16 11.30 -8.60
N TYR A 106 5.64 11.63 -7.40
CA TYR A 106 4.75 12.18 -6.38
C TYR A 106 4.16 13.49 -6.89
N LYS A 107 2.83 13.61 -6.84
CA LYS A 107 2.09 14.82 -7.20
C LYS A 107 1.97 15.75 -6.01
N SER A 108 1.83 17.04 -6.29
CA SER A 108 1.54 18.03 -5.25
C SER A 108 0.34 17.58 -4.39
N GLY A 109 0.52 17.57 -3.08
CA GLY A 109 -0.49 17.16 -2.11
C GLY A 109 -0.45 15.68 -1.74
N GLU A 110 0.37 14.85 -2.39
CA GLU A 110 0.51 13.43 -2.03
C GLU A 110 1.43 13.22 -0.83
N PHE A 111 1.24 12.10 -0.14
CA PHE A 111 1.86 11.78 1.13
C PHE A 111 2.64 10.47 1.05
N MET A 112 3.71 10.39 1.83
CA MET A 112 4.44 9.15 2.08
C MET A 112 5.08 9.15 3.47
N THR A 113 5.35 7.95 3.99
CA THR A 113 6.19 7.74 5.17
C THR A 113 7.63 7.52 4.70
N PHE A 114 8.54 8.40 5.10
CA PHE A 114 9.93 8.34 4.68
C PHE A 114 10.74 7.37 5.55
N THR A 115 11.99 7.10 5.16
CA THR A 115 12.86 6.11 5.81
C THR A 115 13.25 6.48 7.24
N ASP A 116 13.03 7.74 7.65
CA ASP A 116 13.17 8.21 9.04
C ASP A 116 11.93 7.91 9.90
N GLY A 117 10.87 7.32 9.32
CA GLY A 117 9.61 7.00 9.98
C GLY A 117 8.62 8.16 10.04
N GLU A 118 8.96 9.32 9.45
CA GLU A 118 8.14 10.51 9.48
C GLU A 118 7.30 10.64 8.22
N ILE A 119 6.15 11.29 8.33
CA ILE A 119 5.26 11.51 7.19
C ILE A 119 5.61 12.83 6.52
N TYR A 120 5.70 12.81 5.20
CA TYR A 120 5.95 14.00 4.38
C TYR A 120 4.84 14.15 3.34
N LYS A 121 4.48 15.40 3.07
CA LYS A 121 3.58 15.81 1.99
C LYS A 121 4.39 16.47 0.88
N ALA A 122 4.20 16.05 -0.35
CA ALA A 122 4.79 16.72 -1.51
C ALA A 122 4.14 18.09 -1.71
N LEU A 123 4.95 19.14 -1.85
CA LEU A 123 4.51 20.51 -2.12
C LEU A 123 4.33 20.77 -3.62
N SER A 124 5.00 19.97 -4.46
CA SER A 124 4.98 20.06 -5.93
C SER A 124 5.34 18.69 -6.51
N ASP A 125 5.08 18.50 -7.81
CA ASP A 125 5.45 17.27 -8.51
C ASP A 125 6.96 17.01 -8.38
N THR A 126 7.36 15.85 -7.87
CA THR A 126 8.76 15.56 -7.57
C THR A 126 9.13 14.08 -7.73
N ALA A 127 10.34 13.84 -8.26
CA ALA A 127 11.01 12.53 -8.25
C ALA A 127 11.99 12.38 -7.08
N PHE A 128 12.26 13.48 -6.38
CA PHE A 128 13.34 13.58 -5.40
C PHE A 128 12.82 13.34 -3.98
N SER A 129 13.63 12.64 -3.17
CA SER A 129 13.32 12.38 -1.77
C SER A 129 13.37 13.66 -0.90
N PRO A 130 12.81 13.64 0.34
CA PRO A 130 12.99 14.73 1.29
C PRO A 130 14.45 15.07 1.61
N THR A 131 15.37 14.11 1.48
CA THR A 131 16.81 14.38 1.68
C THR A 131 17.45 15.06 0.47
N ASP A 132 17.03 14.72 -0.75
CA ASP A 132 17.61 15.28 -1.98
C ASP A 132 17.05 16.67 -2.31
N ALA A 133 15.77 16.90 -1.99
CA ALA A 133 15.07 18.15 -2.29
C ALA A 133 14.09 18.54 -1.16
N PRO A 134 14.57 18.86 0.05
CA PRO A 134 13.72 19.14 1.22
C PRO A 134 12.69 20.24 1.00
N GLN A 135 12.98 21.21 0.14
CA GLN A 135 12.06 22.29 -0.23
C GLN A 135 10.80 21.82 -0.99
N MET A 136 10.81 20.59 -1.52
CA MET A 136 9.66 20.00 -2.23
C MET A 136 8.73 19.24 -1.27
N TRP A 137 9.06 19.19 0.03
CA TRP A 137 8.37 18.37 1.01
C TRP A 137 8.04 19.16 2.28
N GLU A 138 6.89 18.86 2.87
CA GLU A 138 6.47 19.36 4.17
C GLU A 138 6.33 18.20 5.15
N LYS A 139 7.16 18.18 6.20
CA LYS A 139 7.03 17.21 7.28
C LYS A 139 5.70 17.42 8.02
N GLN A 140 4.92 16.37 8.17
CA GLN A 140 3.62 16.40 8.84
C GLN A 140 3.81 16.13 10.33
N ALA A 141 3.27 17.01 11.18
CA ALA A 141 3.23 16.84 12.65
C ALA A 141 2.14 15.86 13.05
#